data_AF-K9X9E7-F1
#
_entry.id   AF-K9X9E7-F1
#
_cell.length_a   1.000
_cell.length_b   1.000
_cell.length_c   1.000
_cell.angle_alpha   90.00
_cell.angle_beta   90.00
_cell.angle_gamma   90.00
#
_symmetry.space_group_name_H-M   'P 1'
#
loop_
_entity.id
_entity.type
_entity.pdbx_description
1 polymer ?
#
loop_
_entity_poly.entity_id
_entity_poly.type
_entity_poly.pdbx_seq_one_letter_code
_entity_poly.pdbx_strand_id
1 'polypeptide(L)'
;MPLKKIKDFAPSYLESFNGKDIIGFNVYTDKTREKVGYIKDILVDETGYFRYLVVDFGLWIFNKQVMLPVGYLRIDYDAERVYVLELERKQVESLPAYNDQVAVDREYEENLRAAYAQLAINIESVQLEEVPQITPTEPEEANYNYAQAADLYELNDRNHRVIKEYQDRLIAKNQTRQEAIPKQRITENQISEQVIVSSASSNQVISTQRQTRSACLIFNPVAGQSDSEQDLATIRSMLEPEFELDIRMTTPEKDADEIAKEAVEQGAQIIIASGGDGTLSAAAEAVVGTGIPLGVISRGTANAFATALGIPATIPAACQTILDGKTRVVDAAYCNGRPMVLLAGVGFEAETVERADREAKNRFGMLAYVLAGIQELRNLESFETRIETEDKVITLNAAAVTVANAAPPTSVLAQGPAELLIDDGLLDVTIVAPTNTMSAIAAAYNLLQSAYSGEVANRPDTGFLRARSIKISTNPPQKVVVDGELVGNTPIDVECVPGGLTIIVPTVPEEGATEKLAGLPNLRVESKEPPATS
;
A
#
# COMPACT_ATOMS: atom_id res chain seq x y z
N MET A 1 -24.49 -9.75 23.00
CA MET A 1 -24.37 -10.79 21.93
C MET A 1 -22.90 -10.90 21.56
N PRO A 2 -22.43 -11.84 20.71
CA PRO A 2 -21.04 -11.78 20.26
C PRO A 2 -20.80 -10.48 19.48
N LEU A 3 -19.60 -9.91 19.61
CA LEU A 3 -19.20 -8.75 18.81
C LEU A 3 -19.20 -9.10 17.32
N LYS A 4 -19.51 -8.11 16.50
CA LYS A 4 -19.51 -8.24 15.05
C LYS A 4 -18.43 -7.36 14.44
N LYS A 5 -17.82 -7.82 13.35
CA LYS A 5 -17.01 -6.95 12.50
C LYS A 5 -17.91 -5.87 11.91
N ILE A 6 -17.37 -4.67 11.74
CA ILE A 6 -18.15 -3.52 11.27
C ILE A 6 -18.79 -3.78 9.89
N LYS A 7 -18.12 -4.54 9.02
CA LYS A 7 -18.63 -4.96 7.71
C LYS A 7 -19.82 -5.90 7.81
N ASP A 8 -19.80 -6.81 8.77
CA ASP A 8 -20.89 -7.77 9.01
C ASP A 8 -22.09 -7.09 9.69
N PHE A 9 -21.83 -6.09 10.53
CA PHE A 9 -22.85 -5.28 11.16
C PHE A 9 -23.53 -4.30 10.18
N ALA A 10 -22.72 -3.61 9.38
CA ALA A 10 -23.17 -2.61 8.41
C ALA A 10 -22.31 -2.67 7.13
N PRO A 11 -22.74 -3.43 6.10
CA PRO A 11 -21.98 -3.56 4.84
C PRO A 11 -21.70 -2.22 4.12
N SER A 12 -22.52 -1.18 4.35
CA SER A 12 -22.32 0.18 3.83
C SER A 12 -21.78 1.17 4.88
N TYR A 13 -21.01 0.69 5.87
CA TYR A 13 -20.46 1.53 6.94
C TYR A 13 -19.59 2.69 6.41
N LEU A 14 -18.95 2.54 5.25
CA LEU A 14 -18.12 3.58 4.62
C LEU A 14 -18.87 4.89 4.38
N GLU A 15 -20.19 4.83 4.15
CA GLU A 15 -21.04 6.03 4.04
C GLU A 15 -21.12 6.79 5.36
N SER A 16 -21.08 6.09 6.51
CA SER A 16 -21.07 6.70 7.84
C SER A 16 -19.71 7.33 8.18
N PHE A 17 -18.64 6.87 7.53
CA PHE A 17 -17.28 7.39 7.65
C PHE A 17 -16.98 8.55 6.68
N ASN A 18 -17.95 9.00 5.87
CA ASN A 18 -17.76 10.00 4.81
C ASN A 18 -16.55 9.68 3.89
N GLY A 19 -16.28 8.39 3.65
CA GLY A 19 -15.14 7.92 2.86
C GLY A 19 -13.77 7.94 3.56
N LYS A 20 -13.66 8.42 4.81
CA LYS A 20 -12.42 8.40 5.62
C LYS A 20 -12.41 7.22 6.59
N ASP A 21 -12.15 6.01 6.08
CA ASP A 21 -11.98 4.81 6.89
C ASP A 21 -10.67 4.88 7.72
N ILE A 22 -10.64 4.19 8.87
CA ILE A 22 -9.43 4.02 9.70
C ILE A 22 -8.78 2.65 9.52
N ILE A 23 -9.44 1.71 8.84
CA ILE A 23 -8.82 0.44 8.44
C ILE A 23 -7.62 0.75 7.53
N GLY A 24 -6.47 0.18 7.86
CA GLY A 24 -5.20 0.43 7.20
C GLY A 24 -4.30 1.45 7.91
N PHE A 25 -4.82 2.23 8.86
CA PHE A 25 -4.01 3.20 9.60
C PHE A 25 -2.88 2.49 10.37
N ASN A 26 -1.71 3.10 10.37
CA ASN A 26 -0.57 2.58 11.12
C ASN A 26 -0.77 2.84 12.62
N VAL A 27 -0.48 1.84 13.44
CA VAL A 27 -0.59 1.89 14.90
C VAL A 27 0.78 2.11 15.52
N TYR A 28 0.90 3.07 16.43
CA TYR A 28 2.11 3.41 17.16
C TYR A 28 1.84 3.45 18.66
N THR A 29 2.88 3.30 19.48
CA THR A 29 2.80 3.68 20.90
C THR A 29 2.81 5.20 21.04
N ASP A 30 2.13 5.75 22.04
CA ASP A 30 2.06 7.20 22.26
C ASP A 30 3.37 7.80 22.80
N LYS A 31 4.01 7.10 23.74
CA LYS A 31 5.23 7.52 24.45
C LYS A 31 6.49 7.34 23.62
N THR A 32 6.71 6.13 23.08
CA THR A 32 7.95 5.79 22.36
C THR A 32 7.86 6.01 20.85
N ARG A 33 6.66 6.22 20.30
CA ARG A 33 6.41 6.36 18.85
C ARG A 33 6.87 5.14 18.05
N GLU A 34 6.95 3.98 18.69
CA GLU A 34 7.30 2.72 18.05
C GLU A 34 6.09 2.16 17.29
N LYS A 35 6.29 1.73 16.05
CA LYS A 35 5.23 1.17 15.22
C LYS A 35 4.81 -0.21 15.72
N VAL A 36 3.58 -0.37 16.19
CA VAL A 36 3.03 -1.64 16.66
C VAL A 36 2.53 -2.49 15.49
N GLY A 37 1.78 -1.90 14.57
CA GLY A 37 1.08 -2.65 13.53
C GLY A 37 0.20 -1.75 12.65
N TYR A 38 -0.91 -2.29 12.15
CA TYR A 38 -1.93 -1.53 11.43
C TYR A 38 -3.35 -1.99 11.80
N ILE A 39 -4.34 -1.11 11.63
CA ILE A 39 -5.74 -1.43 11.88
C ILE A 39 -6.25 -2.38 10.80
N LYS A 40 -6.63 -3.60 11.17
CA LYS A 40 -7.18 -4.61 10.27
C LYS A 40 -8.70 -4.58 10.23
N ASP A 41 -9.36 -4.40 11.37
CA ASP A 41 -10.82 -4.43 11.49
C ASP A 41 -11.32 -3.64 12.70
N ILE A 42 -12.64 -3.43 12.78
CA ILE A 42 -13.33 -2.74 13.86
C ILE A 42 -14.42 -3.67 14.39
N LEU A 43 -14.42 -3.93 15.70
CA LEU A 43 -15.43 -4.76 16.37
C LEU A 43 -16.46 -3.89 17.10
N VAL A 44 -17.73 -4.17 16.80
CA VAL A 44 -18.89 -3.42 17.29
C VAL A 44 -19.86 -4.33 18.03
N ASP A 45 -20.57 -3.79 19.02
CA ASP A 45 -21.60 -4.54 19.73
C ASP A 45 -22.94 -4.59 18.96
N GLU A 46 -23.94 -5.27 19.51
CA GLU A 46 -25.27 -5.39 18.89
C GLU A 46 -25.98 -4.05 18.64
N THR A 47 -25.59 -2.99 19.34
CA THR A 47 -26.15 -1.64 19.18
C THR A 47 -25.38 -0.79 18.17
N GLY A 48 -24.17 -1.20 17.80
CA GLY A 48 -23.30 -0.51 16.85
C GLY A 48 -22.25 0.38 17.49
N TYR A 49 -22.07 0.30 18.81
CA TYR A 49 -20.97 0.99 19.47
C TYR A 49 -19.65 0.28 19.19
N PHE A 50 -18.60 1.07 19.02
CA PHE A 50 -17.25 0.54 18.87
C PHE A 50 -16.72 0.04 20.20
N ARG A 51 -16.09 -1.14 20.17
CA ARG A 51 -15.53 -1.78 21.37
C ARG A 51 -14.04 -1.99 21.23
N TYR A 52 -13.61 -2.54 20.10
CA TYR A 52 -12.19 -2.80 19.85
C TYR A 52 -11.78 -2.48 18.42
N LEU A 53 -10.52 -2.09 18.25
CA LEU A 53 -9.83 -2.20 16.97
C LEU A 53 -9.01 -3.48 16.95
N VAL A 54 -9.07 -4.21 15.84
CA VAL A 54 -8.18 -5.34 15.59
C VAL A 54 -6.89 -4.80 15.02
N VAL A 55 -5.80 -4.95 15.75
CA VAL A 55 -4.46 -4.56 15.30
C VAL A 55 -3.73 -5.79 14.82
N ASP A 56 -3.28 -5.74 13.58
CA ASP A 56 -2.39 -6.75 13.01
C ASP A 56 -0.95 -6.23 13.10
N PHE A 57 -0.07 -6.99 13.76
CA PHE A 57 1.35 -6.66 13.87
C PHE A 57 2.11 -6.96 12.58
N GLY A 58 1.44 -7.55 11.59
CA GLY A 58 2.05 -8.09 10.40
C GLY A 58 2.99 -9.25 10.73
N LEU A 59 4.00 -9.42 9.88
CA LEU A 59 4.95 -10.53 9.94
C LEU A 59 5.87 -10.53 11.17
N TRP A 60 5.86 -9.46 11.96
CA TRP A 60 6.82 -9.23 13.04
C TRP A 60 6.68 -10.23 14.20
N ILE A 61 5.47 -10.73 14.45
CA ILE A 61 5.16 -11.70 15.53
C ILE A 61 4.20 -12.80 15.04
N PHE A 62 4.53 -13.48 13.95
CA PHE A 62 3.75 -14.62 13.42
C PHE A 62 2.28 -14.29 13.09
N ASN A 63 1.99 -13.12 12.50
CA ASN A 63 0.62 -12.65 12.19
C ASN A 63 -0.29 -12.62 13.42
N LYS A 64 0.27 -12.45 14.61
CA LYS A 64 -0.52 -12.25 15.80
C LYS A 64 -1.33 -10.97 15.62
N GLN A 65 -2.63 -11.10 15.74
CA GLN A 65 -3.55 -9.98 15.88
C GLN A 65 -3.87 -9.82 17.35
N VAL A 66 -4.16 -8.60 17.78
CA VAL A 66 -4.67 -8.33 19.12
C VAL A 66 -5.88 -7.41 19.03
N MET A 67 -6.73 -7.47 20.04
CA MET A 67 -7.86 -6.58 20.18
C MET A 67 -7.50 -5.45 21.13
N LEU A 68 -7.49 -4.20 20.62
CA LEU A 68 -7.26 -3.00 21.41
C LEU A 68 -8.58 -2.29 21.73
N PRO A 69 -8.92 -2.10 23.02
CA PRO A 69 -10.09 -1.33 23.44
C PRO A 69 -10.02 0.09 22.92
N VAL A 70 -11.13 0.60 22.40
CA VAL A 70 -11.15 1.93 21.77
C VAL A 70 -10.81 3.07 22.72
N GLY A 71 -11.05 2.92 24.03
CA GLY A 71 -10.71 3.93 25.05
C GLY A 71 -9.20 4.14 25.22
N TYR A 72 -8.37 3.16 24.83
CA TYR A 72 -6.91 3.23 24.90
C TYR A 72 -6.28 3.83 23.65
N LEU A 73 -7.06 4.42 22.76
CA LEU A 73 -6.57 4.87 21.47
C LEU A 73 -6.65 6.39 21.33
N ARG A 74 -5.79 6.93 20.47
CA ARG A 74 -5.92 8.28 19.95
C ARG A 74 -5.75 8.22 18.45
N ILE A 75 -6.73 8.70 17.71
CA ILE A 75 -6.72 8.62 16.25
C ILE A 75 -6.34 9.99 15.69
N ASP A 76 -5.35 9.99 14.82
CA ASP A 76 -4.87 11.14 14.08
C ASP A 76 -5.21 10.92 12.60
N TYR A 77 -6.34 11.53 12.19
CA TYR A 77 -6.91 11.34 10.86
C TYR A 77 -6.13 12.04 9.76
N ASP A 78 -5.41 13.12 10.10
CA ASP A 78 -4.64 13.88 9.12
C ASP A 78 -3.32 13.15 8.80
N ALA A 79 -2.73 12.48 9.81
CA ALA A 79 -1.52 11.68 9.64
C ALA A 79 -1.78 10.20 9.29
N GLU A 80 -3.04 9.76 9.26
CA GLU A 80 -3.46 8.36 9.10
C GLU A 80 -2.81 7.40 10.13
N ARG A 81 -2.79 7.84 11.40
CA ARG A 81 -2.15 7.09 12.52
C ARG A 81 -3.10 6.87 13.68
N VAL A 82 -2.94 5.72 14.33
CA VAL A 82 -3.55 5.43 15.63
C VAL A 82 -2.44 5.31 16.66
N TYR A 83 -2.62 5.92 17.82
CA TYR A 83 -1.69 5.83 18.94
C TYR A 83 -2.34 5.03 20.06
N VAL A 84 -1.63 4.01 20.54
CA VAL A 84 -1.98 3.25 21.75
C VAL A 84 -1.48 4.05 22.95
N LEU A 85 -2.40 4.42 23.82
CA LEU A 85 -2.15 5.22 25.01
C LEU A 85 -1.66 4.32 26.14
N GLU A 86 -0.72 4.83 26.93
CA GLU A 86 -0.25 4.23 28.19
C GLU A 86 0.43 2.85 28.08
N LEU A 87 0.54 2.26 26.90
CA LEU A 87 1.18 0.96 26.67
C LEU A 87 2.44 1.09 25.81
N GLU A 88 3.51 0.45 26.24
CA GLU A 88 4.71 0.24 25.44
C GLU A 88 4.53 -0.93 24.47
N ARG A 89 5.34 -0.96 23.41
CA ARG A 89 5.25 -1.95 22.34
C ARG A 89 5.24 -3.38 22.86
N LYS A 90 6.18 -3.73 23.76
CA LYS A 90 6.27 -5.07 24.36
C LYS A 90 5.03 -5.46 25.16
N GLN A 91 4.37 -4.50 25.80
CA GLN A 91 3.13 -4.74 26.54
C GLN A 91 1.99 -5.03 25.56
N VAL A 92 1.89 -4.28 24.46
CA VAL A 92 0.90 -4.56 23.40
C VAL A 92 1.14 -5.94 22.78
N GLU A 93 2.41 -6.33 22.58
CA GLU A 93 2.79 -7.66 22.07
C GLU A 93 2.48 -8.80 23.02
N SER A 94 2.41 -8.54 24.32
CA SER A 94 2.07 -9.55 25.33
C SER A 94 0.58 -9.86 25.41
N LEU A 95 -0.28 -9.02 24.81
CA LEU A 95 -1.74 -9.19 24.84
C LEU A 95 -2.18 -10.52 24.22
N PRO A 96 -3.34 -11.08 24.62
CA PRO A 96 -3.88 -12.31 24.03
C PRO A 96 -4.05 -12.19 22.50
N ALA A 97 -3.72 -13.27 21.79
CA ALA A 97 -3.89 -13.32 20.34
C ALA A 97 -5.38 -13.38 19.97
N TYR A 98 -5.76 -12.58 18.97
CA TYR A 98 -7.07 -12.60 18.33
C TYR A 98 -7.06 -13.52 17.11
N ASN A 99 -8.11 -14.32 16.96
CA ASN A 99 -8.36 -15.18 15.81
C ASN A 99 -9.72 -14.83 15.23
N ASP A 100 -9.74 -14.49 13.94
CA ASP A 100 -10.92 -14.01 13.24
C ASP A 100 -12.00 -15.07 12.97
N GLN A 101 -11.69 -16.35 13.24
CA GLN A 101 -12.62 -17.47 13.17
C GLN A 101 -13.35 -17.73 14.49
N VAL A 102 -12.92 -17.11 15.59
CA VAL A 102 -13.52 -17.30 16.92
C VAL A 102 -14.58 -16.23 17.13
N ALA A 103 -15.78 -16.64 17.52
CA ALA A 103 -16.82 -15.70 17.94
C ALA A 103 -16.36 -15.01 19.23
N VAL A 104 -16.32 -13.68 19.22
CA VAL A 104 -16.00 -12.89 20.41
C VAL A 104 -17.26 -12.78 21.25
N ASP A 105 -17.51 -13.81 22.05
CA ASP A 105 -18.58 -13.83 23.03
C ASP A 105 -18.15 -13.22 24.37
N ARG A 106 -19.06 -13.23 25.34
CA ARG A 106 -18.83 -12.59 26.64
C ARG A 106 -17.66 -13.20 27.42
N GLU A 107 -17.47 -14.51 27.32
CA GLU A 107 -16.39 -15.23 28.00
C GLU A 107 -15.03 -14.82 27.41
N TYR A 108 -14.94 -14.69 26.08
CA TYR A 108 -13.75 -14.18 25.41
C TYR A 108 -13.40 -12.75 25.86
N GLU A 109 -14.40 -11.85 25.90
CA GLU A 109 -14.19 -10.46 26.33
C GLU A 109 -13.78 -10.34 27.80
N GLU A 110 -14.27 -11.20 28.68
CA GLU A 110 -13.90 -11.24 30.10
C GLU A 110 -12.43 -11.63 30.30
N ASN A 111 -11.98 -12.66 29.59
CA ASN A 111 -10.59 -13.08 29.59
C ASN A 111 -9.65 -12.00 29.04
N LEU A 112 -10.06 -11.32 27.97
CA LEU A 112 -9.29 -10.21 27.41
C LEU A 112 -9.18 -9.05 28.41
N ARG A 113 -10.27 -8.69 29.09
CA ARG A 113 -10.28 -7.65 30.14
C ARG A 113 -9.37 -8.01 31.32
N ALA A 114 -9.35 -9.27 31.75
CA ALA A 114 -8.46 -9.72 32.81
C ALA A 114 -6.97 -9.53 32.44
N ALA A 115 -6.60 -9.76 31.17
CA ALA A 115 -5.25 -9.49 30.67
C ALA A 115 -4.90 -7.99 30.71
N TYR A 116 -5.84 -7.10 30.33
CA TYR A 116 -5.65 -5.65 30.46
C TYR A 116 -5.55 -5.17 31.91
N ALA A 117 -6.35 -5.75 32.82
CA ALA A 117 -6.28 -5.43 34.25
C ALA A 117 -4.93 -5.82 34.86
N GLN A 118 -4.35 -6.96 34.46
CA GLN A 118 -3.00 -7.36 34.90
C GLN A 118 -1.91 -6.43 34.37
N LEU A 119 -2.04 -5.91 33.15
CA LEU A 119 -1.12 -4.92 32.58
C LEU A 119 -1.21 -3.57 33.28
N ALA A 120 -2.40 -3.15 33.72
CA ALA A 120 -2.61 -1.91 34.47
C ALA A 120 -2.06 -1.97 35.91
N ILE A 121 -1.93 -3.16 36.51
CA ILE A 121 -1.39 -3.36 37.86
C ILE A 121 0.16 -3.36 37.87
N ASN A 122 0.80 -3.78 36.78
CA ASN A 122 2.26 -4.00 36.70
C ASN A 122 3.04 -2.83 36.08
N ILE A 123 2.77 -1.60 36.52
CA ILE A 123 3.51 -0.39 36.08
C ILE A 123 4.94 -0.35 36.71
N GLU A 124 5.23 -1.20 37.70
CA GLU A 124 6.58 -1.36 38.24
C GLU A 124 6.91 -2.86 38.41
N SER A 125 7.83 -3.37 37.59
CA SER A 125 8.44 -4.72 37.58
C SER A 125 7.60 -5.88 37.00
N VAL A 126 8.05 -6.41 35.85
CA VAL A 126 7.72 -7.78 35.42
C VAL A 126 8.97 -8.48 34.92
N GLN A 127 9.40 -9.51 35.68
CA GLN A 127 10.14 -10.65 35.13
C GLN A 127 9.12 -11.54 34.42
N LEU A 128 9.29 -11.72 33.10
CA LEU A 128 8.37 -12.49 32.25
C LEU A 128 8.79 -13.96 32.23
N GLU A 129 8.25 -14.76 33.14
CA GLU A 129 8.17 -16.21 32.96
C GLU A 129 6.72 -16.65 33.19
N GLU A 130 6.13 -17.24 32.15
CA GLU A 130 4.81 -17.90 32.08
C GLU A 130 3.57 -16.99 31.88
N VAL A 131 3.09 -16.99 30.63
CA VAL A 131 1.76 -16.50 30.23
C VAL A 131 0.70 -17.53 30.68
N PRO A 132 -0.37 -17.15 31.40
CA PRO A 132 -1.43 -18.09 31.76
C PRO A 132 -2.13 -18.65 30.51
N GLN A 133 -2.28 -19.97 30.43
CA GLN A 133 -3.12 -20.59 29.41
C GLN A 133 -4.61 -20.33 29.72
N ILE A 134 -5.37 -20.05 28.65
CA ILE A 134 -6.82 -19.88 28.69
C ILE A 134 -7.43 -21.22 29.16
N THR A 135 -7.95 -21.24 30.38
CA THR A 135 -8.68 -22.39 30.92
C THR A 135 -10.16 -22.02 30.94
N PRO A 136 -11.06 -22.78 30.30
CA PRO A 136 -12.49 -22.49 30.34
C PRO A 136 -12.98 -22.60 31.79
N THR A 137 -13.58 -21.54 32.32
CA THR A 137 -14.28 -21.58 33.61
C THR A 137 -15.77 -21.59 33.37
N GLU A 138 -16.50 -22.36 34.19
CA GLU A 138 -17.97 -22.47 34.08
C GLU A 138 -18.65 -21.10 34.15
N PRO A 139 -19.76 -20.90 33.39
CA PRO A 139 -20.43 -19.62 33.31
C PRO A 139 -21.19 -19.34 34.61
N GLU A 140 -20.56 -18.63 35.54
CA GLU A 140 -21.33 -17.86 36.52
C GLU A 140 -22.06 -16.75 35.76
N GLU A 141 -23.35 -16.56 36.05
CA GLU A 141 -24.25 -15.62 35.37
C GLU A 141 -23.73 -14.16 35.45
N ALA A 142 -22.85 -13.80 34.52
CA ALA A 142 -22.28 -12.46 34.42
C ALA A 142 -23.33 -11.48 33.91
N ASN A 143 -23.96 -10.75 34.84
CA ASN A 143 -24.80 -9.58 34.57
C ASN A 143 -23.91 -8.36 34.25
N TYR A 144 -23.09 -8.47 33.20
CA TYR A 144 -22.08 -7.49 32.85
C TYR A 144 -22.60 -6.44 31.86
N ASN A 145 -22.25 -5.17 32.11
CA ASN A 145 -22.60 -4.01 31.27
C ASN A 145 -21.31 -3.22 30.99
N TYR A 146 -21.10 -2.78 29.74
CA TYR A 146 -19.96 -1.94 29.33
C TYR A 146 -19.78 -0.67 30.18
N ALA A 147 -20.83 -0.20 30.86
CA ALA A 147 -20.76 0.88 31.84
C ALA A 147 -19.85 0.60 33.06
N GLN A 148 -19.54 -0.67 33.35
CA GLN A 148 -18.67 -1.07 34.47
C GLN A 148 -17.17 -1.01 34.13
N ALA A 149 -16.82 -0.81 32.85
CA ALA A 149 -15.45 -0.67 32.37
C ALA A 149 -15.31 0.52 31.41
N ALA A 150 -15.84 1.67 31.85
CA ALA A 150 -15.86 2.92 31.11
C ALA A 150 -14.47 3.27 30.51
N ASP A 151 -13.40 3.13 31.29
CA ASP A 151 -12.04 3.49 30.87
C ASP A 151 -11.55 2.71 29.63
N LEU A 152 -12.09 1.52 29.36
CA LEU A 152 -11.72 0.70 28.19
C LEU A 152 -12.47 1.10 26.93
N TYR A 153 -13.67 1.69 27.03
CA TYR A 153 -14.58 1.84 25.90
C TYR A 153 -15.14 3.26 25.71
N GLU A 154 -14.98 4.16 26.67
CA GLU A 154 -15.49 5.52 26.57
C GLU A 154 -14.69 6.38 25.60
N LEU A 155 -15.38 6.83 24.55
CA LEU A 155 -14.87 7.77 23.57
C LEU A 155 -15.01 9.21 24.09
N ASN A 156 -13.90 9.84 24.48
CA ASN A 156 -13.87 11.26 24.83
C ASN A 156 -13.62 12.21 23.62
N ASP A 157 -14.09 13.45 23.71
CA ASP A 157 -14.00 14.41 22.60
C ASP A 157 -12.56 14.84 22.27
N ARG A 158 -11.62 14.69 23.20
CA ARG A 158 -10.20 15.06 22.98
C ARG A 158 -9.51 14.10 22.01
N ASN A 159 -9.76 12.79 22.15
CA ASN A 159 -9.06 11.76 21.39
C ASN A 159 -9.94 11.11 20.30
N HIS A 160 -11.26 11.24 20.40
CA HIS A 160 -12.20 10.40 19.65
C HIS A 160 -13.33 11.16 18.95
N ARG A 161 -13.26 12.49 18.84
CA ARG A 161 -14.36 13.30 18.28
C ARG A 161 -14.90 12.74 16.96
N VAL A 162 -14.02 12.45 16.01
CA VAL A 162 -14.39 11.98 14.67
C VAL A 162 -14.97 10.56 14.71
N ILE A 163 -14.31 9.62 15.41
CA ILE A 163 -14.81 8.24 15.52
C ILE A 163 -16.15 8.16 16.28
N LYS A 164 -16.39 9.07 17.23
CA LYS A 164 -17.66 9.22 17.94
C LYS A 164 -18.77 9.71 17.02
N GLU A 165 -18.51 10.72 16.19
CA GLU A 165 -19.46 11.17 15.16
C GLU A 165 -19.80 10.04 14.15
N TYR A 166 -18.83 9.19 13.81
CA TYR A 166 -19.05 8.01 12.97
C TYR A 166 -19.93 6.96 13.64
N GLN A 167 -19.66 6.68 14.92
CA GLN A 167 -20.47 5.78 15.72
C GLN A 167 -21.92 6.25 15.78
N ASP A 168 -22.15 7.54 16.05
CA ASP A 168 -23.51 8.10 16.14
C ASP A 168 -24.28 7.96 14.81
N ARG A 169 -23.60 8.23 13.68
CA ARG A 169 -24.18 8.02 12.34
C ARG A 169 -24.48 6.54 12.06
N LEU A 170 -23.58 5.64 12.44
CA LEU A 170 -23.74 4.20 12.26
C LEU A 170 -24.95 3.67 13.03
N ILE A 171 -25.09 4.07 14.29
CA ILE A 171 -26.21 3.69 15.15
C ILE A 171 -27.53 4.22 14.58
N ALA A 172 -27.58 5.51 14.23
CA ALA A 172 -28.79 6.13 13.67
C ALA A 172 -29.26 5.42 12.39
N LYS A 173 -28.33 5.15 11.46
CA LYS A 173 -28.63 4.48 10.18
C LYS A 173 -29.13 3.04 10.39
N ASN A 174 -28.54 2.31 11.35
CA ASN A 174 -28.96 0.94 11.62
C ASN A 174 -30.34 0.88 12.30
N GLN A 175 -30.68 1.84 13.17
CA GLN A 175 -32.03 1.98 13.72
C GLN A 175 -33.05 2.22 12.60
N THR A 176 -32.79 3.14 11.67
CA THR A 176 -33.67 3.39 10.52
C THR A 176 -33.82 2.14 9.62
N ARG A 177 -32.76 1.34 9.46
CA ARG A 177 -32.80 0.10 8.66
C ARG A 177 -33.63 -1.00 9.33
N GLN A 178 -33.58 -1.12 10.66
CA GLN A 178 -34.40 -2.06 11.41
C GLN A 178 -35.89 -1.65 11.42
N GLU A 179 -36.17 -0.35 11.38
CA GLU A 179 -37.54 0.19 11.26
C GLU A 179 -38.11 0.10 9.82
N ALA A 180 -37.25 0.10 8.80
CA ALA A 180 -37.64 0.09 7.38
C ALA A 180 -37.91 -1.31 6.78
N ILE A 181 -37.95 -2.39 7.57
CA ILE A 181 -38.37 -3.72 7.10
C ILE A 181 -39.90 -3.73 6.94
N PRO A 182 -40.49 -3.71 5.72
CA PRO A 182 -41.93 -3.52 5.59
C PRO A 182 -42.68 -4.84 5.76
N LYS A 183 -43.68 -4.84 6.66
CA LYS A 183 -44.84 -5.74 6.56
C LYS A 183 -45.54 -5.44 5.23
N GLN A 184 -45.64 -6.44 4.36
CA GLN A 184 -46.42 -6.37 3.12
C GLN A 184 -47.84 -5.84 3.38
N ARG A 185 -48.23 -4.78 2.67
CA ARG A 185 -49.62 -4.61 2.25
C ARG A 185 -49.73 -3.79 0.97
N ILE A 186 -50.35 -4.43 0.00
CA ILE A 186 -50.84 -3.92 -1.28
C ILE A 186 -51.82 -2.78 -1.04
N THR A 187 -51.71 -1.68 -1.80
CA THR A 187 -52.88 -1.04 -2.42
C THR A 187 -52.48 -0.12 -3.58
N GLU A 188 -53.23 -0.27 -4.67
CA GLU A 188 -53.30 0.59 -5.86
C GLU A 188 -53.80 2.01 -5.50
N ASN A 189 -53.36 3.04 -6.25
CA ASN A 189 -54.17 3.93 -7.12
C ASN A 189 -53.62 5.39 -7.22
N GLN A 190 -53.40 5.79 -8.48
CA GLN A 190 -53.93 6.99 -9.18
C GLN A 190 -53.61 8.47 -8.79
N ILE A 191 -53.13 9.20 -9.83
CA ILE A 191 -53.39 10.62 -10.24
C ILE A 191 -52.67 11.70 -9.37
N SER A 192 -52.02 12.80 -9.80
CA SER A 192 -52.15 13.74 -10.95
C SER A 192 -50.91 14.66 -11.06
N GLU A 193 -50.75 15.31 -12.22
CA GLU A 193 -49.81 16.42 -12.53
C GLU A 193 -49.88 17.63 -11.59
N GLN A 194 -48.76 18.37 -11.44
CA GLN A 194 -48.76 19.81 -11.72
C GLN A 194 -47.37 20.43 -11.90
N VAL A 195 -47.33 21.33 -12.89
CA VAL A 195 -46.25 22.19 -13.37
C VAL A 195 -46.04 23.38 -12.42
N ILE A 196 -44.78 23.75 -12.15
CA ILE A 196 -44.41 25.13 -11.80
C ILE A 196 -43.15 25.53 -12.57
N VAL A 197 -43.32 26.52 -13.44
CA VAL A 197 -42.27 27.30 -14.10
C VAL A 197 -41.76 28.36 -13.12
N SER A 198 -40.45 28.57 -13.03
CA SER A 198 -39.88 29.80 -12.46
C SER A 198 -38.55 30.18 -13.12
N SER A 199 -38.69 31.11 -14.05
CA SER A 199 -37.80 32.20 -14.51
C SER A 199 -36.29 32.19 -14.22
N ALA A 200 -35.58 32.44 -15.32
CA ALA A 200 -34.18 32.82 -15.45
C ALA A 200 -33.74 34.00 -14.57
N SER A 201 -32.45 33.97 -14.22
CA SER A 201 -31.64 35.17 -14.00
C SER A 201 -30.25 34.92 -14.58
N SER A 202 -29.93 35.70 -15.60
CA SER A 202 -28.68 35.73 -16.32
C SER A 202 -27.56 36.19 -15.39
N ASN A 203 -26.60 35.31 -15.10
CA ASN A 203 -25.25 35.73 -14.74
C ASN A 203 -24.32 35.26 -15.86
N GLN A 204 -23.79 36.21 -16.62
CA GLN A 204 -22.67 35.98 -17.51
C GLN A 204 -21.48 35.54 -16.66
N VAL A 205 -21.26 34.23 -16.59
CA VAL A 205 -19.99 33.67 -16.16
C VAL A 205 -19.03 33.93 -17.32
N ILE A 206 -18.03 34.78 -17.07
CA ILE A 206 -16.85 34.90 -17.92
C ILE A 206 -16.20 33.52 -17.89
N SER A 207 -16.46 32.70 -18.91
CA SER A 207 -15.73 31.46 -19.11
C SER A 207 -14.31 31.86 -19.50
N THR A 208 -13.40 31.81 -18.52
CA THR A 208 -12.02 31.51 -18.84
C THR A 208 -12.05 30.16 -19.54
N GLN A 209 -11.87 30.15 -20.85
CA GLN A 209 -11.60 28.91 -21.58
C GLN A 209 -10.33 28.32 -20.95
N ARG A 210 -10.48 27.42 -19.97
CA ARG A 210 -9.42 26.46 -19.66
C ARG A 210 -9.15 25.75 -20.98
N GLN A 211 -7.95 25.90 -21.52
CA GLN A 211 -7.50 25.01 -22.60
C GLN A 211 -7.67 23.58 -22.06
N THR A 212 -8.59 22.82 -22.65
CA THR A 212 -8.72 21.39 -22.39
C THR A 212 -7.40 20.75 -22.78
N ARG A 213 -6.78 20.06 -21.82
CA ARG A 213 -5.50 19.36 -22.05
C ARG A 213 -5.79 18.12 -22.89
N SER A 214 -4.95 17.76 -23.84
CA SER A 214 -5.12 16.51 -24.61
C SER A 214 -4.33 15.38 -23.94
N ALA A 215 -4.94 14.20 -23.83
CA ALA A 215 -4.28 13.00 -23.32
C ALA A 215 -4.71 11.76 -24.10
N CYS A 216 -3.78 10.84 -24.35
CA CYS A 216 -4.09 9.52 -24.89
C CYS A 216 -4.26 8.52 -23.75
N LEU A 217 -5.43 7.90 -23.63
CA LEU A 217 -5.71 6.85 -22.67
C LEU A 217 -5.57 5.48 -23.35
N ILE A 218 -4.56 4.72 -22.96
CA ILE A 218 -4.36 3.33 -23.35
C ILE A 218 -5.06 2.45 -22.31
N PHE A 219 -6.11 1.76 -22.73
CA PHE A 219 -6.96 0.97 -21.85
C PHE A 219 -6.88 -0.52 -22.21
N ASN A 220 -6.45 -1.35 -21.26
CA ASN A 220 -6.51 -2.80 -21.42
C ASN A 220 -7.83 -3.34 -20.84
N PRO A 221 -8.78 -3.82 -21.69
CA PRO A 221 -10.08 -4.27 -21.21
C PRO A 221 -10.01 -5.59 -20.43
N VAL A 222 -8.98 -6.41 -20.64
CA VAL A 222 -8.83 -7.72 -19.96
C VAL A 222 -7.97 -7.64 -18.70
N ALA A 223 -7.53 -6.45 -18.31
CA ALA A 223 -6.76 -6.25 -17.08
C ALA A 223 -7.65 -6.39 -15.83
N GLY A 224 -7.18 -7.16 -14.85
CA GLY A 224 -7.82 -7.28 -13.54
C GLY A 224 -8.95 -8.32 -13.48
N GLN A 225 -9.77 -8.21 -12.43
CA GLN A 225 -10.97 -9.04 -12.21
C GLN A 225 -12.25 -8.17 -12.10
N SER A 226 -12.11 -6.85 -12.23
CA SER A 226 -13.20 -5.88 -12.16
C SER A 226 -13.95 -5.79 -13.50
N ASP A 227 -15.14 -5.20 -13.44
CA ASP A 227 -15.93 -4.93 -14.63
C ASP A 227 -15.27 -3.82 -15.46
N SER A 228 -14.72 -4.20 -16.62
CA SER A 228 -13.98 -3.29 -17.49
C SER A 228 -14.82 -2.13 -18.05
N GLU A 229 -16.12 -2.34 -18.26
CA GLU A 229 -17.00 -1.29 -18.77
C GLU A 229 -17.25 -0.25 -17.68
N GLN A 230 -17.48 -0.71 -16.44
CA GLN A 230 -17.66 0.15 -15.28
C GLN A 230 -16.37 0.92 -14.93
N ASP A 231 -15.22 0.27 -15.02
CA ASP A 231 -13.91 0.90 -14.80
C ASP A 231 -13.68 2.02 -15.82
N LEU A 232 -13.88 1.73 -17.11
CA LEU A 232 -13.74 2.74 -18.16
C LEU A 232 -14.74 3.88 -17.99
N ALA A 233 -16.00 3.59 -17.66
CA ALA A 233 -17.01 4.61 -17.41
C ALA A 233 -16.59 5.55 -16.26
N THR A 234 -16.02 4.99 -15.19
CA THR A 234 -15.49 5.74 -14.06
C THR A 234 -14.35 6.66 -14.50
N ILE A 235 -13.35 6.11 -15.21
CA ILE A 235 -12.20 6.88 -15.74
C ILE A 235 -12.69 8.04 -16.61
N ARG A 236 -13.58 7.76 -17.56
CA ARG A 236 -14.15 8.77 -18.47
C ARG A 236 -14.86 9.88 -17.70
N SER A 237 -15.74 9.51 -16.76
CA SER A 237 -16.49 10.49 -15.96
C SER A 237 -15.61 11.47 -15.18
N MET A 238 -14.40 11.05 -14.79
CA MET A 238 -13.47 11.86 -14.01
C MET A 238 -12.52 12.68 -14.88
N LEU A 239 -12.05 12.12 -16.00
CA LEU A 239 -11.01 12.73 -16.81
C LEU A 239 -11.54 13.57 -17.98
N GLU A 240 -12.64 13.16 -18.63
CA GLU A 240 -13.22 13.92 -19.78
C GLU A 240 -13.65 15.36 -19.45
N PRO A 241 -14.03 15.73 -18.20
CA PRO A 241 -14.32 17.14 -17.88
C PRO A 241 -13.13 18.09 -18.01
N GLU A 242 -11.89 17.62 -17.88
CA GLU A 242 -10.67 18.45 -17.93
C GLU A 242 -9.75 18.07 -19.11
N PHE A 243 -9.90 16.87 -19.67
CA PHE A 243 -9.11 16.36 -20.79
C PHE A 243 -9.94 16.06 -22.04
N GLU A 244 -9.39 16.40 -23.20
CA GLU A 244 -9.77 15.78 -24.47
C GLU A 244 -9.06 14.42 -24.58
N LEU A 245 -9.79 13.34 -24.27
CA LEU A 245 -9.26 11.98 -24.21
C LEU A 245 -9.33 11.28 -25.57
N ASP A 246 -8.18 10.89 -26.11
CA ASP A 246 -8.08 9.87 -27.15
C ASP A 246 -7.99 8.48 -26.50
N ILE A 247 -9.10 7.75 -26.46
CA ILE A 247 -9.18 6.45 -25.79
C ILE A 247 -8.86 5.34 -26.80
N ARG A 248 -7.77 4.61 -26.56
CA ARG A 248 -7.32 3.49 -27.37
C ARG A 248 -7.30 2.21 -26.56
N MET A 249 -7.97 1.17 -27.06
CA MET A 249 -8.03 -0.12 -26.39
C MET A 249 -6.98 -1.07 -26.95
N THR A 250 -6.32 -1.84 -26.07
CA THR A 250 -5.50 -2.98 -26.51
C THR A 250 -6.40 -4.08 -27.08
N THR A 251 -5.92 -4.80 -28.08
CA THR A 251 -6.58 -5.99 -28.65
C THR A 251 -5.56 -7.13 -28.77
N PRO A 252 -5.98 -8.38 -29.03
CA PRO A 252 -5.03 -9.47 -29.28
C PRO A 252 -4.06 -9.22 -30.44
N GLU A 253 -4.40 -8.30 -31.36
CA GLU A 253 -3.60 -7.93 -32.52
C GLU A 253 -2.81 -6.63 -32.31
N LYS A 254 -3.08 -5.89 -31.22
CA LYS A 254 -2.48 -4.58 -30.98
C LYS A 254 -2.25 -4.34 -29.50
N ASP A 255 -0.97 -4.44 -29.13
CA ASP A 255 -0.52 -4.32 -27.75
C ASP A 255 -0.33 -2.85 -27.32
N ALA A 256 -0.15 -2.68 -26.02
CA ALA A 256 -0.02 -1.36 -25.39
C ALA A 256 1.21 -0.58 -25.88
N ASP A 257 2.30 -1.27 -26.23
CA ASP A 257 3.53 -0.63 -26.69
C ASP A 257 3.35 -0.02 -28.08
N GLU A 258 2.68 -0.73 -29.00
CA GLU A 258 2.34 -0.22 -30.33
C GLU A 258 1.44 1.00 -30.24
N ILE A 259 0.41 0.93 -29.41
CA ILE A 259 -0.52 2.05 -29.17
C ILE A 259 0.23 3.26 -28.60
N ALA A 260 1.09 3.03 -27.62
CA ALA A 260 1.85 4.10 -26.97
C ALA A 260 2.84 4.77 -27.94
N LYS A 261 3.59 3.98 -28.72
CA LYS A 261 4.50 4.47 -29.76
C LYS A 261 3.77 5.35 -30.78
N GLU A 262 2.63 4.90 -31.30
CA GLU A 262 1.81 5.70 -32.21
C GLU A 262 1.31 7.00 -31.58
N ALA A 263 0.90 6.98 -30.31
CA ALA A 263 0.44 8.18 -29.62
C ALA A 263 1.57 9.19 -29.43
N VAL A 264 2.78 8.73 -29.07
CA VAL A 264 3.98 9.56 -29.01
C VAL A 264 4.30 10.18 -30.37
N GLU A 265 4.32 9.38 -31.44
CA GLU A 265 4.59 9.86 -32.81
C GLU A 265 3.57 10.90 -33.30
N GLN A 266 2.32 10.78 -32.84
CA GLN A 266 1.24 11.74 -33.15
C GLN A 266 1.27 13.00 -32.27
N GLY A 267 2.24 13.11 -31.36
CA GLY A 267 2.44 14.30 -30.53
C GLY A 267 1.54 14.37 -29.30
N ALA A 268 1.16 13.22 -28.73
CA ALA A 268 0.44 13.17 -27.46
C ALA A 268 1.20 13.97 -26.38
N GLN A 269 0.49 14.85 -25.68
CA GLN A 269 1.08 15.67 -24.61
C GLN A 269 1.16 14.92 -23.28
N ILE A 270 0.29 13.93 -23.09
CA ILE A 270 0.22 13.03 -21.93
C ILE A 270 -0.21 11.66 -22.44
N ILE A 271 0.45 10.61 -21.94
CA ILE A 271 -0.03 9.23 -22.10
C ILE A 271 -0.53 8.74 -20.75
N ILE A 272 -1.72 8.16 -20.72
CA ILE A 272 -2.33 7.54 -19.54
C ILE A 272 -2.45 6.06 -19.83
N ALA A 273 -1.85 5.21 -19.02
CA ALA A 273 -1.96 3.76 -19.14
C ALA A 273 -2.88 3.20 -18.05
N SER A 274 -3.88 2.42 -18.46
CA SER A 274 -4.86 1.78 -17.58
C SER A 274 -4.89 0.27 -17.80
N GLY A 275 -4.18 -0.47 -16.95
CA GLY A 275 -4.00 -1.92 -17.09
C GLY A 275 -3.20 -2.56 -15.97
N GLY A 276 -2.71 -3.78 -16.20
CA GLY A 276 -1.74 -4.45 -15.31
C GLY A 276 -0.31 -4.03 -15.61
N ASP A 277 0.66 -4.56 -14.86
CA ASP A 277 2.07 -4.15 -14.94
C ASP A 277 2.64 -4.21 -16.38
N GLY A 278 2.33 -5.24 -17.18
CA GLY A 278 2.77 -5.30 -18.59
C GLY A 278 2.25 -4.15 -19.46
N THR A 279 0.98 -3.72 -19.28
CA THR A 279 0.42 -2.55 -19.99
C THR A 279 1.11 -1.26 -19.55
N LEU A 280 1.40 -1.13 -18.24
CA LEU A 280 2.06 0.05 -17.68
C LEU A 280 3.52 0.15 -18.14
N SER A 281 4.27 -0.95 -18.10
CA SER A 281 5.66 -1.03 -18.58
C SER A 281 5.76 -0.76 -20.08
N ALA A 282 4.85 -1.32 -20.89
CA ALA A 282 4.80 -1.06 -22.32
C ALA A 282 4.55 0.42 -22.66
N ALA A 283 3.64 1.08 -21.93
CA ALA A 283 3.40 2.51 -22.10
C ALA A 283 4.59 3.35 -21.62
N ALA A 284 5.21 2.95 -20.51
CA ALA A 284 6.41 3.60 -19.99
C ALA A 284 7.57 3.52 -21.00
N GLU A 285 7.82 2.34 -21.58
CA GLU A 285 8.81 2.11 -22.64
C GLU A 285 8.69 3.14 -23.76
N ALA A 286 7.47 3.40 -24.23
CA ALA A 286 7.25 4.33 -25.35
C ALA A 286 7.57 5.78 -24.99
N VAL A 287 7.47 6.17 -23.71
CA VAL A 287 7.69 7.56 -23.27
C VAL A 287 9.07 7.80 -22.65
N VAL A 288 9.87 6.76 -22.38
CA VAL A 288 11.25 6.93 -21.89
C VAL A 288 12.05 7.81 -22.85
N GLY A 289 12.70 8.84 -22.32
CA GLY A 289 13.52 9.80 -23.06
C GLY A 289 12.73 10.87 -23.84
N THR A 290 11.39 10.79 -23.87
CA THR A 290 10.55 11.75 -24.62
C THR A 290 10.18 12.99 -23.82
N GLY A 291 10.19 12.89 -22.49
CA GLY A 291 9.65 13.92 -21.57
C GLY A 291 8.13 14.00 -21.53
N ILE A 292 7.41 13.13 -22.26
CA ILE A 292 5.94 13.04 -22.21
C ILE A 292 5.55 12.44 -20.85
N PRO A 293 4.72 13.12 -20.04
CA PRO A 293 4.27 12.58 -18.75
C PRO A 293 3.41 11.33 -18.91
N LEU A 294 3.72 10.32 -18.10
CA LEU A 294 2.93 9.10 -17.95
C LEU A 294 1.97 9.21 -16.75
N GLY A 295 0.67 9.12 -17.01
CA GLY A 295 -0.35 8.84 -16.02
C GLY A 295 -0.58 7.34 -15.88
N VAL A 296 -0.79 6.85 -14.65
CA VAL A 296 -0.91 5.43 -14.35
C VAL A 296 -2.22 5.14 -13.62
N ILE A 297 -2.99 4.18 -14.13
CA ILE A 297 -4.21 3.66 -13.49
C ILE A 297 -4.06 2.13 -13.40
N SER A 298 -3.57 1.66 -12.25
CA SER A 298 -3.29 0.24 -12.05
C SER A 298 -4.57 -0.56 -11.83
N ARG A 299 -4.81 -1.54 -12.70
CA ARG A 299 -5.98 -2.45 -12.66
C ARG A 299 -5.58 -3.92 -12.59
N GLY A 300 -4.28 -4.21 -12.47
CA GLY A 300 -3.73 -5.56 -12.39
C GLY A 300 -3.85 -6.20 -11.00
N THR A 301 -3.37 -7.45 -10.90
CA THR A 301 -3.39 -8.23 -9.65
C THR A 301 -2.21 -7.89 -8.74
N ALA A 302 -1.02 -7.65 -9.30
CA ALA A 302 0.21 -7.39 -8.55
C ALA A 302 0.43 -5.88 -8.36
N ASN A 303 0.23 -5.07 -9.41
CA ASN A 303 0.37 -3.61 -9.37
C ASN A 303 1.75 -3.17 -8.84
N ALA A 304 2.78 -3.91 -9.22
CA ALA A 304 4.16 -3.67 -8.82
C ALA A 304 4.63 -2.28 -9.24
N PHE A 305 4.28 -1.86 -10.46
CA PHE A 305 4.64 -0.56 -11.03
C PHE A 305 4.09 0.60 -10.20
N ALA A 306 2.76 0.58 -9.99
CA ALA A 306 2.09 1.61 -9.20
C ALA A 306 2.58 1.64 -7.75
N THR A 307 2.79 0.47 -7.14
CA THR A 307 3.28 0.36 -5.76
C THR A 307 4.70 0.91 -5.62
N ALA A 308 5.61 0.59 -6.56
CA ALA A 308 7.00 1.05 -6.54
C ALA A 308 7.11 2.58 -6.66
N LEU A 309 6.18 3.21 -7.39
CA LEU A 309 6.20 4.64 -7.69
C LEU A 309 5.22 5.46 -6.84
N GLY A 310 4.60 4.85 -5.83
CA GLY A 310 3.66 5.52 -4.92
C GLY A 310 2.36 5.98 -5.59
N ILE A 311 1.94 5.34 -6.67
CA ILE A 311 0.67 5.64 -7.35
C ILE A 311 -0.49 5.00 -6.57
N PRO A 312 -1.61 5.71 -6.35
CA PRO A 312 -2.74 5.19 -5.58
C PRO A 312 -3.38 3.96 -6.24
N ALA A 313 -3.85 3.03 -5.42
CA ALA A 313 -4.35 1.73 -5.88
C ALA A 313 -5.79 1.77 -6.46
N THR A 314 -6.56 2.84 -6.25
CA THR A 314 -7.95 2.93 -6.73
C THR A 314 -8.04 3.81 -7.96
N ILE A 315 -8.91 3.45 -8.91
CA ILE A 315 -9.17 4.24 -10.12
C ILE A 315 -9.48 5.71 -9.77
N PRO A 316 -10.37 6.03 -8.81
CA PRO A 316 -10.65 7.42 -8.49
C PRO A 316 -9.44 8.20 -7.97
N ALA A 317 -8.62 7.60 -7.12
CA ALA A 317 -7.44 8.26 -6.57
C ALA A 317 -6.33 8.44 -7.63
N ALA A 318 -6.16 7.46 -8.52
CA ALA A 318 -5.26 7.56 -9.66
C ALA A 318 -5.72 8.65 -10.66
N CYS A 319 -7.02 8.70 -10.98
CA CYS A 319 -7.60 9.78 -11.79
C CYS A 319 -7.39 11.16 -11.14
N GLN A 320 -7.60 11.28 -9.82
CA GLN A 320 -7.33 12.52 -9.10
C GLN A 320 -5.86 12.93 -9.19
N THR A 321 -4.94 11.97 -9.06
CA THR A 321 -3.49 12.20 -9.24
C THR A 321 -3.18 12.75 -10.64
N ILE A 322 -3.80 12.17 -11.67
CA ILE A 322 -3.65 12.63 -13.06
C ILE A 322 -4.19 14.06 -13.25
N LEU A 323 -5.34 14.37 -12.64
CA LEU A 323 -5.97 15.69 -12.68
C LEU A 323 -5.13 16.76 -11.98
N ASP A 324 -4.51 16.42 -10.84
CA ASP A 324 -3.59 17.31 -10.13
C ASP A 324 -2.36 17.64 -10.98
N GLY A 325 -1.92 16.70 -11.81
CA GLY A 325 -0.93 16.90 -12.86
C GLY A 325 0.49 17.16 -12.37
N LYS A 326 0.80 16.88 -11.09
CA LYS A 326 2.15 16.98 -10.55
C LYS A 326 3.01 15.86 -11.11
N THR A 327 4.18 16.22 -11.63
CA THR A 327 5.11 15.27 -12.23
C THR A 327 6.35 15.09 -11.36
N ARG A 328 6.89 13.87 -11.39
CA ARG A 328 8.22 13.53 -10.91
C ARG A 328 9.01 12.99 -12.08
N VAL A 329 10.26 13.44 -12.21
CA VAL A 329 11.21 12.88 -13.16
C VAL A 329 11.99 11.80 -12.41
N VAL A 330 11.94 10.59 -12.94
CA VAL A 330 12.61 9.41 -12.38
C VAL A 330 13.52 8.81 -13.44
N ASP A 331 14.49 8.05 -12.99
CA ASP A 331 15.37 7.28 -13.83
C ASP A 331 14.61 6.13 -14.49
N ALA A 332 15.15 5.67 -15.60
CA ALA A 332 14.78 4.42 -16.24
C ALA A 332 16.06 3.65 -16.58
N ALA A 333 15.95 2.47 -17.15
CA ALA A 333 17.09 1.73 -17.63
C ALA A 333 16.80 0.99 -18.94
N TYR A 334 17.85 0.51 -19.59
CA TYR A 334 17.78 -0.46 -20.66
C TYR A 334 18.51 -1.73 -20.26
N CYS A 335 17.86 -2.89 -20.37
CA CYS A 335 18.47 -4.21 -20.25
C CYS A 335 18.55 -4.85 -21.64
N ASN A 336 19.76 -5.02 -22.18
CA ASN A 336 20.00 -5.51 -23.54
C ASN A 336 19.17 -4.76 -24.61
N GLY A 337 19.02 -3.44 -24.45
CA GLY A 337 18.24 -2.59 -25.35
C GLY A 337 16.72 -2.62 -25.14
N ARG A 338 16.20 -3.38 -24.18
CA ARG A 338 14.80 -3.32 -23.75
C ARG A 338 14.65 -2.35 -22.57
N PRO A 339 13.68 -1.43 -22.57
CA PRO A 339 13.40 -0.61 -21.40
C PRO A 339 13.12 -1.44 -20.16
N MET A 340 13.55 -0.91 -19.02
CA MET A 340 13.36 -1.46 -17.69
C MET A 340 13.05 -0.29 -16.76
N VAL A 341 11.87 -0.31 -16.15
CA VAL A 341 11.44 0.74 -15.22
C VAL A 341 11.60 0.27 -13.77
N LEU A 342 11.38 -1.02 -13.51
CA LEU A 342 11.49 -1.57 -12.16
C LEU A 342 12.84 -2.25 -11.97
N LEU A 343 12.99 -3.49 -12.45
CA LEU A 343 14.15 -4.30 -12.13
C LEU A 343 14.39 -5.45 -13.12
N ALA A 344 15.62 -5.93 -13.12
CA ALA A 344 16.05 -7.18 -13.73
C ALA A 344 16.48 -8.17 -12.65
N GLY A 345 16.01 -9.42 -12.74
CA GLY A 345 16.41 -10.53 -11.89
C GLY A 345 17.16 -11.60 -12.67
N VAL A 346 18.29 -12.07 -12.14
CA VAL A 346 19.14 -13.15 -12.67
C VAL A 346 19.16 -14.31 -11.69
N GLY A 347 18.95 -15.53 -12.20
CA GLY A 347 18.87 -16.74 -11.38
C GLY A 347 17.47 -17.03 -10.85
N PHE A 348 16.44 -16.44 -11.46
CA PHE A 348 15.04 -16.69 -11.12
C PHE A 348 14.44 -17.82 -11.98
N GLU A 349 13.82 -18.81 -11.35
CA GLU A 349 12.98 -19.79 -12.04
C GLU A 349 11.52 -19.33 -12.07
N ALA A 350 11.16 -18.50 -13.06
CA ALA A 350 9.79 -18.03 -13.27
C ALA A 350 8.73 -19.17 -13.39
N GLU A 351 9.15 -20.41 -13.67
CA GLU A 351 8.27 -21.58 -13.86
C GLU A 351 7.72 -22.18 -12.55
N THR A 352 8.22 -21.79 -11.37
CA THR A 352 7.76 -22.38 -10.08
C THR A 352 6.54 -21.66 -9.47
N VAL A 353 6.16 -20.50 -10.02
CA VAL A 353 5.13 -19.64 -9.42
C VAL A 353 3.71 -20.03 -9.84
N GLU A 354 3.49 -20.72 -10.97
CA GLU A 354 2.12 -20.93 -11.48
C GLU A 354 1.24 -21.92 -10.70
N ARG A 355 1.80 -22.74 -9.79
CA ARG A 355 1.03 -23.82 -9.15
C ARG A 355 0.71 -23.61 -7.66
N ALA A 356 1.51 -22.81 -6.94
CA ALA A 356 1.29 -22.51 -5.52
C ALA A 356 0.39 -21.27 -5.30
N ASP A 357 0.29 -20.42 -6.32
CA ASP A 357 -0.17 -19.03 -6.18
C ASP A 357 -1.67 -18.89 -5.89
N ARG A 358 -2.54 -19.70 -6.50
CA ARG A 358 -4.00 -19.49 -6.40
C ARG A 358 -4.57 -19.77 -5.01
N GLU A 359 -4.14 -20.86 -4.36
CA GLU A 359 -4.60 -21.19 -3.00
C GLU A 359 -3.89 -20.37 -1.93
N ALA A 360 -2.59 -20.08 -2.12
CA ALA A 360 -1.83 -19.24 -1.20
C ALA A 360 -2.28 -17.77 -1.24
N LYS A 361 -2.54 -17.19 -2.43
CA LYS A 361 -3.08 -15.83 -2.58
C LYS A 361 -4.44 -15.66 -1.89
N ASN A 362 -5.32 -16.65 -2.02
CA ASN A 362 -6.64 -16.62 -1.39
C ASN A 362 -6.60 -16.77 0.14
N ARG A 363 -5.57 -17.43 0.68
CA ARG A 363 -5.46 -17.72 2.13
C ARG A 363 -4.54 -16.76 2.89
N PHE A 364 -3.53 -16.19 2.22
CA PHE A 364 -2.43 -15.45 2.85
C PHE A 364 -2.15 -14.07 2.23
N GLY A 365 -2.86 -13.66 1.16
CA GLY A 365 -2.75 -12.31 0.58
C GLY A 365 -1.32 -11.95 0.17
N MET A 366 -0.83 -10.76 0.59
CA MET A 366 0.55 -10.29 0.32
C MET A 366 1.63 -11.27 0.79
N LEU A 367 1.37 -12.06 1.84
CA LEU A 367 2.31 -13.04 2.38
C LEU A 367 2.58 -14.20 1.42
N ALA A 368 1.68 -14.46 0.46
CA ALA A 368 1.92 -15.41 -0.60
C ALA A 368 3.11 -14.98 -1.47
N TYR A 369 3.27 -13.68 -1.73
CA TYR A 369 4.40 -13.14 -2.51
C TYR A 369 5.72 -13.19 -1.73
N VAL A 370 5.68 -12.91 -0.42
CA VAL A 370 6.86 -13.03 0.45
C VAL A 370 7.29 -14.49 0.60
N LEU A 371 6.34 -15.40 0.83
CA LEU A 371 6.60 -16.84 0.89
C LEU A 371 7.05 -17.40 -0.46
N ALA A 372 6.54 -16.87 -1.58
CA ALA A 372 7.03 -17.20 -2.92
C ALA A 372 8.50 -16.77 -3.09
N GLY A 373 8.87 -15.55 -2.70
CA GLY A 373 10.26 -15.08 -2.76
C GLY A 373 11.21 -15.91 -1.87
N ILE A 374 10.75 -16.35 -0.69
CA ILE A 374 11.51 -17.27 0.19
C ILE A 374 11.60 -18.68 -0.43
N GLN A 375 10.51 -19.17 -1.02
CA GLN A 375 10.45 -20.48 -1.68
C GLN A 375 11.37 -20.53 -2.89
N GLU A 376 11.45 -19.45 -3.67
CA GLU A 376 12.36 -19.31 -4.79
C GLU A 376 13.80 -19.42 -4.32
N LEU A 377 14.24 -18.63 -3.34
CA LEU A 377 15.59 -18.70 -2.76
C LEU A 377 15.96 -20.09 -2.25
N ARG A 378 14.97 -20.89 -1.81
CA ARG A 378 15.18 -22.25 -1.31
C ARG A 378 15.57 -23.26 -2.39
N ASN A 379 15.21 -22.97 -3.64
CA ASN A 379 15.48 -23.83 -4.80
C ASN A 379 16.66 -23.32 -5.65
N LEU A 380 17.23 -22.15 -5.34
CA LEU A 380 18.32 -21.58 -6.13
C LEU A 380 19.64 -22.30 -5.87
N GLU A 381 20.19 -22.90 -6.93
CA GLU A 381 21.56 -23.38 -6.93
C GLU A 381 22.53 -22.21 -7.15
N SER A 382 23.66 -22.21 -6.44
CA SER A 382 24.69 -21.19 -6.68
C SER A 382 25.33 -21.37 -8.05
N PHE A 383 25.51 -20.27 -8.77
CA PHE A 383 26.17 -20.22 -10.07
C PHE A 383 27.33 -19.22 -10.06
N GLU A 384 28.35 -19.50 -10.88
CA GLU A 384 29.46 -18.59 -11.08
C GLU A 384 28.93 -17.32 -11.74
N THR A 385 29.24 -16.17 -11.15
CA THR A 385 28.74 -14.86 -11.54
C THR A 385 29.91 -13.89 -11.70
N ARG A 386 29.94 -13.20 -12.84
CA ARG A 386 30.83 -12.06 -13.09
C ARG A 386 29.99 -10.81 -13.31
N ILE A 387 30.19 -9.81 -12.46
CA ILE A 387 29.55 -8.49 -12.53
C ILE A 387 30.64 -7.48 -12.88
N GLU A 388 30.42 -6.70 -13.94
CA GLU A 388 31.31 -5.62 -14.36
C GLU A 388 30.54 -4.30 -14.32
N THR A 389 31.10 -3.33 -13.59
CA THR A 389 30.65 -1.94 -13.54
C THR A 389 31.68 -1.05 -14.23
N GLU A 390 31.47 0.26 -14.21
CA GLU A 390 32.39 1.23 -14.80
C GLU A 390 33.76 1.24 -14.10
N ASP A 391 33.80 0.88 -12.82
CA ASP A 391 34.95 1.02 -11.94
C ASP A 391 35.53 -0.30 -11.41
N LYS A 392 34.79 -1.43 -11.47
CA LYS A 392 35.29 -2.71 -10.96
C LYS A 392 34.70 -3.94 -11.68
N VAL A 393 35.37 -5.07 -11.47
CA VAL A 393 34.88 -6.40 -11.86
C VAL A 393 34.83 -7.26 -10.59
N ILE A 394 33.69 -7.88 -10.35
CA ILE A 394 33.42 -8.75 -9.21
C ILE A 394 33.15 -10.16 -9.75
N THR A 395 33.80 -11.16 -9.17
CA THR A 395 33.57 -12.57 -9.49
C THR A 395 33.28 -13.32 -8.21
N LEU A 396 32.15 -14.02 -8.18
CA LEU A 396 31.67 -14.78 -7.02
C LEU A 396 30.71 -15.88 -7.45
N ASN A 397 30.34 -16.74 -6.50
CA ASN A 397 29.17 -17.60 -6.67
C ASN A 397 27.96 -16.92 -6.03
N ALA A 398 26.90 -16.70 -6.81
CA ALA A 398 25.66 -16.13 -6.35
C ALA A 398 24.51 -17.12 -6.56
N ALA A 399 23.47 -17.03 -5.73
CA ALA A 399 22.20 -17.71 -5.94
C ALA A 399 21.20 -16.82 -6.68
N ALA A 400 21.29 -15.49 -6.51
CA ALA A 400 20.50 -14.51 -7.25
C ALA A 400 21.24 -13.19 -7.37
N VAL A 401 20.98 -12.45 -8.45
CA VAL A 401 21.37 -11.05 -8.60
C VAL A 401 20.18 -10.25 -9.10
N THR A 402 19.87 -9.16 -8.42
CA THR A 402 18.83 -8.20 -8.82
C THR A 402 19.49 -6.88 -9.16
N VAL A 403 19.09 -6.27 -10.28
CA VAL A 403 19.45 -4.89 -10.67
C VAL A 403 18.16 -4.09 -10.70
N ALA A 404 18.02 -3.10 -9.81
CA ALA A 404 16.78 -2.35 -9.63
C ALA A 404 16.99 -0.86 -9.89
N ASN A 405 16.06 -0.28 -10.64
CA ASN A 405 15.81 1.15 -10.75
C ASN A 405 14.71 1.57 -9.75
N ALA A 406 13.63 0.79 -9.70
CA ALA A 406 12.57 0.93 -8.71
C ALA A 406 12.04 -0.46 -8.34
N ALA A 407 11.52 -0.64 -7.14
CA ALA A 407 10.98 -1.93 -6.73
C ALA A 407 9.88 -1.76 -5.70
N PRO A 408 8.75 -2.47 -5.82
CA PRO A 408 7.77 -2.50 -4.75
C PRO A 408 8.41 -3.21 -3.53
N PRO A 409 7.95 -2.90 -2.30
CA PRO A 409 8.45 -3.57 -1.09
C PRO A 409 8.31 -5.10 -1.11
N THR A 410 7.39 -5.62 -1.94
CA THR A 410 7.18 -7.05 -2.16
C THR A 410 8.29 -7.72 -2.96
N SER A 411 9.11 -6.98 -3.70
CA SER A 411 10.29 -7.48 -4.40
C SER A 411 11.47 -7.61 -3.45
N VAL A 412 11.38 -8.55 -2.51
CA VAL A 412 12.31 -8.73 -1.39
C VAL A 412 13.78 -8.72 -1.81
N LEU A 413 14.12 -9.34 -2.93
CA LEU A 413 15.51 -9.42 -3.43
C LEU A 413 16.05 -8.13 -4.04
N ALA A 414 15.23 -7.08 -4.14
CA ALA A 414 15.66 -5.73 -4.48
C ALA A 414 15.85 -4.85 -3.23
N GLN A 415 15.39 -5.28 -2.05
CA GLN A 415 15.33 -4.49 -0.81
C GLN A 415 16.63 -4.56 0.01
N GLY A 416 17.75 -4.70 -0.70
CA GLY A 416 19.08 -4.78 -0.13
C GLY A 416 19.65 -3.47 0.41
N PRO A 417 19.66 -2.40 -0.40
CA PRO A 417 20.00 -1.06 0.07
C PRO A 417 18.96 -0.57 1.08
N ALA A 418 19.34 0.36 1.97
CA ALA A 418 18.42 1.00 2.92
C ALA A 418 17.23 1.69 2.22
N GLU A 419 17.47 2.27 1.06
CA GLU A 419 16.48 3.01 0.29
C GLU A 419 16.84 2.94 -1.21
N LEU A 420 15.88 2.56 -2.06
CA LEU A 420 16.03 2.69 -3.51
C LEU A 420 15.75 4.15 -3.91
N LEU A 421 16.74 4.80 -4.49
CA LEU A 421 16.60 6.14 -5.02
C LEU A 421 16.27 6.02 -6.51
N ILE A 422 15.13 6.57 -6.91
CA ILE A 422 14.61 6.43 -8.28
C ILE A 422 15.03 7.59 -9.19
N ASP A 423 15.91 8.48 -8.73
CA ASP A 423 16.29 9.72 -9.40
C ASP A 423 17.75 10.15 -9.13
N ASP A 424 18.62 9.21 -8.72
CA ASP A 424 20.05 9.47 -8.43
C ASP A 424 20.99 9.16 -9.62
N GLY A 425 20.45 8.66 -10.73
CA GLY A 425 21.15 8.27 -11.94
C GLY A 425 21.96 6.98 -11.81
N LEU A 426 21.63 6.12 -10.85
CA LEU A 426 22.28 4.84 -10.57
C LEU A 426 21.26 3.70 -10.48
N LEU A 427 21.75 2.47 -10.59
CA LEU A 427 20.99 1.24 -10.40
C LEU A 427 21.48 0.54 -9.14
N ASP A 428 20.54 0.08 -8.31
CA ASP A 428 20.81 -0.68 -7.10
C ASP A 428 20.98 -2.17 -7.44
N VAL A 429 22.16 -2.71 -7.17
CA VAL A 429 22.44 -4.13 -7.35
C VAL A 429 22.43 -4.83 -6.01
N THR A 430 21.58 -5.84 -5.90
CA THR A 430 21.54 -6.76 -4.75
C THR A 430 22.03 -8.13 -5.17
N ILE A 431 23.00 -8.66 -4.43
CA ILE A 431 23.63 -9.95 -4.68
C ILE A 431 23.33 -10.85 -3.48
N VAL A 432 22.78 -12.03 -3.74
CA VAL A 432 22.44 -13.01 -2.71
C VAL A 432 23.29 -14.25 -2.93
N ALA A 433 24.18 -14.55 -1.97
CA ALA A 433 25.18 -15.61 -2.06
C ALA A 433 25.18 -16.52 -0.80
N PRO A 434 24.05 -17.17 -0.47
CA PRO A 434 23.95 -18.05 0.69
C PRO A 434 24.78 -19.32 0.50
N THR A 435 25.40 -19.79 1.58
CA THR A 435 26.19 -21.04 1.57
C THR A 435 25.36 -22.29 1.81
N ASN A 436 24.11 -22.13 2.25
CA ASN A 436 23.16 -23.20 2.53
C ASN A 436 21.74 -22.65 2.63
N THR A 437 20.75 -23.55 2.66
CA THR A 437 19.32 -23.19 2.71
C THR A 437 18.92 -22.32 3.91
N MET A 438 19.52 -22.56 5.09
CA MET A 438 19.22 -21.75 6.28
C MET A 438 19.71 -20.31 6.10
N SER A 439 20.87 -20.14 5.48
CA SER A 439 21.45 -18.84 5.14
C SER A 439 20.59 -18.13 4.08
N ALA A 440 20.04 -18.86 3.11
CA ALA A 440 19.11 -18.33 2.12
C ALA A 440 17.82 -17.80 2.76
N ILE A 441 17.20 -18.56 3.67
CA ILE A 441 16.00 -18.11 4.41
C ILE A 441 16.31 -16.88 5.26
N ALA A 442 17.46 -16.87 5.93
CA ALA A 442 17.87 -15.75 6.78
C ALA A 442 18.20 -14.48 5.96
N ALA A 443 18.76 -14.63 4.76
CA ALA A 443 18.97 -13.55 3.81
C ALA A 443 17.62 -12.95 3.36
N ALA A 444 16.67 -13.81 2.95
CA ALA A 444 15.32 -13.39 2.57
C ALA A 444 14.63 -12.57 3.68
N TYR A 445 14.70 -13.08 4.92
CA TYR A 445 14.11 -12.42 6.07
C TYR A 445 14.74 -11.05 6.34
N ASN A 446 16.07 -10.95 6.26
CA ASN A 446 16.75 -9.69 6.53
C ASN A 446 16.50 -8.63 5.44
N LEU A 447 16.46 -9.04 4.17
CA LEU A 447 16.09 -8.16 3.07
C LEU A 447 14.64 -7.65 3.22
N LEU A 448 13.72 -8.52 3.64
CA LEU A 448 12.35 -8.10 3.93
C LEU A 448 12.30 -7.13 5.12
N GLN A 449 13.07 -7.39 6.17
CA GLN A 449 13.17 -6.49 7.32
C GLN A 449 13.67 -5.11 6.90
N SER A 450 14.72 -5.07 6.08
CA SER A 450 15.28 -3.83 5.51
C SER A 450 14.25 -3.02 4.74
N ALA A 451 13.41 -3.68 3.92
CA ALA A 451 12.31 -3.03 3.21
C ALA A 451 11.33 -2.27 4.13
N TYR A 452 11.12 -2.77 5.36
CA TYR A 452 10.18 -2.19 6.31
C TYR A 452 10.82 -1.22 7.30
N SER A 453 12.09 -1.42 7.66
CA SER A 453 12.80 -0.56 8.61
C SER A 453 13.51 0.62 7.93
N GLY A 454 13.79 0.54 6.63
CA GLY A 454 14.65 1.50 5.93
C GLY A 454 16.12 1.36 6.35
N GLU A 455 16.51 0.27 7.01
CA GLU A 455 17.89 0.00 7.39
C GLU A 455 18.57 -0.91 6.36
N VAL A 456 19.84 -0.65 6.06
CA VAL A 456 20.62 -1.48 5.13
C VAL A 456 20.66 -2.93 5.65
N ALA A 457 20.41 -3.89 4.77
CA ALA A 457 20.56 -5.30 5.12
C ALA A 457 22.02 -5.57 5.54
N ASN A 458 22.19 -6.26 6.66
CA ASN A 458 23.52 -6.44 7.27
C ASN A 458 23.76 -7.93 7.50
N ARG A 459 24.17 -8.62 6.43
CA ARG A 459 24.52 -10.03 6.46
C ARG A 459 25.75 -10.35 5.61
N PRO A 460 26.52 -11.40 5.98
CA PRO A 460 27.71 -11.81 5.24
C PRO A 460 27.41 -12.47 3.89
N ASP A 461 26.18 -12.92 3.66
CA ASP A 461 25.71 -13.62 2.46
C ASP A 461 24.89 -12.72 1.51
N THR A 462 24.90 -11.41 1.76
CA THR A 462 24.25 -10.40 0.93
C THR A 462 25.23 -9.28 0.61
N GLY A 463 25.31 -8.87 -0.65
CA GLY A 463 26.14 -7.76 -1.11
C GLY A 463 25.33 -6.72 -1.86
N PHE A 464 25.73 -5.45 -1.74
CA PHE A 464 25.06 -4.32 -2.39
C PHE A 464 26.09 -3.42 -3.07
N LEU A 465 25.74 -2.89 -4.24
CA LEU A 465 26.48 -1.84 -4.92
C LEU A 465 25.54 -0.99 -5.76
N ARG A 466 26.00 0.20 -6.13
CA ARG A 466 25.33 1.06 -7.11
C ARG A 466 26.26 1.32 -8.28
N ALA A 467 25.70 1.33 -9.49
CA ALA A 467 26.41 1.63 -10.72
C ALA A 467 25.43 2.15 -11.78
N ARG A 468 25.90 2.94 -12.74
CA ARG A 468 25.07 3.42 -13.85
C ARG A 468 25.03 2.40 -15.00
N SER A 469 26.09 1.63 -15.20
CA SER A 469 26.19 0.57 -16.21
C SER A 469 26.69 -0.73 -15.57
N ILE A 470 25.98 -1.83 -15.82
CA ILE A 470 26.19 -3.12 -15.19
C ILE A 470 26.13 -4.23 -16.24
N LYS A 471 27.21 -5.00 -16.38
CA LYS A 471 27.24 -6.23 -17.18
C LYS A 471 27.29 -7.44 -16.28
N ILE A 472 26.37 -8.38 -16.48
CA ILE A 472 26.31 -9.64 -15.72
C ILE A 472 26.47 -10.81 -16.66
N SER A 473 27.43 -11.68 -16.37
CA SER A 473 27.64 -12.96 -17.06
C SER A 473 27.64 -14.08 -16.04
N THR A 474 27.04 -15.23 -16.36
CA THR A 474 27.02 -16.38 -15.45
C THR A 474 27.42 -17.68 -16.14
N ASN A 475 27.83 -18.65 -15.33
CA ASN A 475 28.10 -20.01 -15.76
C ASN A 475 27.47 -21.01 -14.76
N PRO A 476 26.49 -21.83 -15.19
CA PRO A 476 25.86 -21.82 -16.52
C PRO A 476 25.04 -20.53 -16.76
N PRO A 477 24.68 -20.22 -18.01
CA PRO A 477 23.77 -19.11 -18.31
C PRO A 477 22.46 -19.23 -17.51
N GLN A 478 22.08 -18.14 -16.83
CA GLN A 478 20.88 -18.10 -15.99
C GLN A 478 19.74 -17.36 -16.68
N LYS A 479 18.50 -17.75 -16.38
CA LYS A 479 17.29 -17.04 -16.82
C LYS A 479 17.30 -15.60 -16.30
N VAL A 480 16.78 -14.70 -17.13
CA VAL A 480 16.67 -13.26 -16.87
C VAL A 480 15.21 -12.86 -16.97
N VAL A 481 14.71 -12.22 -15.92
CA VAL A 481 13.40 -11.59 -15.88
C VAL A 481 13.58 -10.08 -15.81
N VAL A 482 12.86 -9.32 -16.63
CA VAL A 482 12.86 -7.84 -16.62
C VAL A 482 11.42 -7.38 -16.44
N ASP A 483 11.16 -6.55 -15.42
CA ASP A 483 9.84 -6.03 -15.07
C ASP A 483 8.72 -7.10 -14.98
N GLY A 484 9.09 -8.33 -14.62
CA GLY A 484 8.18 -9.48 -14.51
C GLY A 484 8.08 -10.37 -15.75
N GLU A 485 8.74 -10.02 -16.86
CA GLU A 485 8.74 -10.80 -18.10
C GLU A 485 10.06 -11.55 -18.32
N LEU A 486 9.97 -12.82 -18.74
CA LEU A 486 11.16 -13.61 -19.09
C LEU A 486 11.72 -13.15 -20.44
N VAL A 487 12.91 -12.54 -20.44
CA VAL A 487 13.51 -11.95 -21.65
C VAL A 487 14.59 -12.81 -22.29
N GLY A 488 15.13 -13.81 -21.57
CA GLY A 488 16.17 -14.68 -22.08
C GLY A 488 17.10 -15.19 -20.98
N ASN A 489 18.38 -15.34 -21.32
CA ASN A 489 19.42 -15.74 -20.39
C ASN A 489 20.58 -14.74 -20.40
N THR A 490 21.40 -14.77 -19.36
CA THR A 490 22.69 -14.04 -19.31
C THR A 490 23.60 -14.41 -20.49
N PRO A 491 24.46 -13.50 -20.98
CA PRO A 491 24.80 -12.22 -20.36
C PRO A 491 23.76 -11.12 -20.55
N ILE A 492 23.74 -10.17 -19.62
CA ILE A 492 22.96 -8.95 -19.72
C ILE A 492 23.85 -7.72 -19.56
N ASP A 493 23.47 -6.65 -20.24
CA ASP A 493 24.02 -5.30 -20.14
C ASP A 493 22.87 -4.37 -19.73
N VAL A 494 22.98 -3.75 -18.56
CA VAL A 494 21.97 -2.85 -17.98
C VAL A 494 22.54 -1.46 -17.87
N GLU A 495 21.90 -0.48 -18.51
CA GLU A 495 22.33 0.92 -18.53
C GLU A 495 21.23 1.83 -18.01
N CYS A 496 21.55 2.67 -17.01
CA CYS A 496 20.67 3.69 -16.48
C CYS A 496 20.52 4.86 -17.46
N VAL A 497 19.30 5.38 -17.55
CA VAL A 497 18.92 6.60 -18.25
C VAL A 497 18.45 7.61 -17.19
N PRO A 498 19.36 8.47 -16.69
CA PRO A 498 18.99 9.41 -15.64
C PRO A 498 17.90 10.37 -16.09
N GLY A 499 16.86 10.52 -15.26
CA GLY A 499 15.68 11.30 -15.57
C GLY A 499 14.94 10.85 -16.84
N GLY A 500 15.06 9.57 -17.19
CA GLY A 500 14.51 9.00 -18.42
C GLY A 500 12.99 9.00 -18.48
N LEU A 501 12.29 9.04 -17.35
CA LEU A 501 10.84 8.88 -17.30
C LEU A 501 10.17 10.00 -16.49
N THR A 502 9.18 10.66 -17.09
CA THR A 502 8.34 11.65 -16.38
C THR A 502 7.02 10.98 -16.01
N ILE A 503 6.71 10.86 -14.72
CA ILE A 503 5.48 10.23 -14.22
C ILE A 503 4.64 11.24 -13.45
N ILE A 504 3.31 11.15 -13.60
CA ILE A 504 2.36 11.90 -12.79
C ILE A 504 2.17 11.17 -11.45
N VAL A 505 2.51 11.82 -10.35
CA VAL A 505 2.52 11.24 -8.99
C VAL A 505 1.62 12.02 -8.04
N PRO A 506 1.17 11.42 -6.93
CA PRO A 506 0.34 12.12 -5.95
C PRO A 506 1.03 13.37 -5.40
N THR A 507 0.23 14.36 -5.06
CA THR A 507 0.68 15.44 -4.20
C THR A 507 0.92 14.88 -2.80
N VAL A 508 2.14 14.45 -2.50
CA VAL A 508 2.56 14.32 -1.11
C VAL A 508 2.60 15.75 -0.55
N PRO A 509 1.89 16.06 0.55
CA PRO A 509 2.12 17.32 1.24
C PRO A 509 3.61 17.38 1.57
N GLU A 510 4.33 18.41 1.13
CA GLU A 510 5.70 18.63 1.60
C GLU A 510 5.65 18.62 3.13
N GLU A 511 6.21 17.60 3.76
CA GLU A 511 6.51 17.65 5.18
C GLU A 511 7.50 18.80 5.31
N GLY A 512 7.02 19.97 5.73
CA GLY A 512 7.88 21.08 6.08
C GLY A 512 8.89 20.55 7.07
N ALA A 513 10.17 20.52 6.68
CA ALA A 513 11.24 20.07 7.55
C ALA A 513 11.05 20.74 8.91
N THR A 514 10.88 19.95 9.97
CA THR A 514 10.60 20.51 11.28
C THR A 514 11.85 21.24 11.78
N GLU A 515 11.93 22.55 11.56
CA GLU A 515 12.98 23.38 12.12
C GLU A 515 12.84 23.45 13.64
N LYS A 516 13.74 22.79 14.38
CA LYS A 516 13.85 22.94 15.83
C LYS A 516 15.07 23.79 16.18
N LEU A 517 14.93 25.10 16.03
CA LEU A 517 15.92 26.07 16.50
C LEU A 517 15.76 26.34 18.01
N ALA A 518 14.58 26.10 18.58
CA ALA A 518 14.29 26.35 19.98
C ALA A 518 15.15 25.50 20.94
N GLY A 519 15.84 26.16 21.88
CA GLY A 519 16.63 25.53 22.94
C GLY A 519 18.15 25.64 22.77
N LEU A 520 18.64 26.18 21.65
CA LEU A 520 20.07 26.40 21.44
C LEU A 520 20.59 27.59 22.28
N PRO A 521 21.69 27.43 23.06
CA PRO A 521 22.27 28.54 23.82
C PRO A 521 22.85 29.60 22.89
N ASN A 522 22.61 30.88 23.20
CA ASN A 522 23.04 32.05 22.41
C ASN A 522 22.45 32.15 20.98
N LEU A 523 21.31 31.49 20.70
CA LEU A 523 20.65 31.63 19.41
C LEU A 523 20.17 33.07 19.17
N ARG A 524 20.56 33.64 18.02
CA ARG A 524 19.99 34.88 17.45
C ARG A 524 19.48 34.57 16.06
N VAL A 525 18.18 34.81 15.83
CA VAL A 525 17.54 34.65 14.52
C VAL A 525 17.16 36.04 14.02
N GLU A 526 17.72 36.45 12.88
CA GLU A 526 17.38 37.71 12.21
C GLU A 526 16.61 37.41 10.92
N SER A 527 15.42 37.99 10.77
CA SER A 527 14.63 37.87 9.55
C SER A 527 15.28 38.72 8.44
N LYS A 528 15.59 38.10 7.29
CA LYS A 528 15.99 38.84 6.09
C LYS A 528 14.74 39.23 5.31
N GLU A 529 14.69 40.47 4.81
CA GLU A 529 13.68 40.84 3.81
C GLU A 529 13.90 39.97 2.55
N PRO A 530 12.82 39.44 1.95
CA PRO A 530 12.92 38.71 0.71
C PRO A 530 13.51 39.61 -0.38
N PRO A 531 14.33 39.07 -1.30
CA PRO A 531 14.91 39.85 -2.38
C PRO A 531 13.79 40.52 -3.18
N ALA A 532 13.93 41.82 -3.44
CA ALA A 532 13.03 42.54 -4.32
C ALA A 532 13.04 41.84 -5.69
N THR A 533 11.88 41.31 -6.09
CA THR A 533 11.66 40.72 -7.40
C THR A 533 11.97 41.77 -8.46
N SER A 534 13.05 41.57 -9.21
CA SER A 534 13.49 42.39 -10.34
C SER A 534 12.82 41.97 -11.64
#